data_AF-A8TJU8-F1
#
_entry.id   AF-A8TJU8-F1
#
_cell.length_a   1.000
_cell.length_b   1.000
_cell.length_c   1.000
_cell.angle_alpha   90.00
_cell.angle_beta   90.00
_cell.angle_gamma   90.00
#
_symmetry.space_group_name_H-M   'P 1'
#
loop_
_entity.id
_entity.type
_entity.pdbx_description
1 polymer ?
#
loop_
_entity_poly.entity_id
_entity_poly.type
_entity_poly.pdbx_seq_one_letter_code
_entity_poly.pdbx_strand_id
1 'polypeptide(L)'
;MTTPLIEFLNDVQAVGCDLFIHQQGLDTSTPSGRMMFQMVGVFAEFERSMISERVKLGLKRVRDQGKKLGQPTKISDALVRDIWRLKDDGLGLTAIAARVPVSRSTVYKVLTMDRAHAC
;
A
#
# COMPACT_ATOMS: atom_id res chain seq x y z
N MET A 1 -0.50 15.93 0.01
CA MET A 1 -0.46 16.42 1.40
C MET A 1 -1.89 16.35 1.86
N THR A 2 -2.28 15.28 2.56
CA THR A 2 -3.68 15.11 2.99
C THR A 2 -3.79 15.68 4.40
N THR A 3 -4.37 16.88 4.51
CA THR A 3 -4.80 17.54 5.75
C THR A 3 -6.27 17.22 6.01
N PRO A 4 -6.67 15.95 6.25
CA PRO A 4 -8.09 15.58 6.30
C PRO A 4 -8.86 16.31 7.39
N LEU A 5 -8.17 16.73 8.45
CA LEU A 5 -8.78 17.47 9.55
C LEU A 5 -9.14 18.91 9.13
N ILE A 6 -8.25 19.60 8.42
CA ILE A 6 -8.49 20.96 7.93
C ILE A 6 -9.59 20.95 6.87
N GLU A 7 -9.54 19.98 5.94
CA GLU A 7 -10.56 19.80 4.91
C GLU A 7 -11.94 19.57 5.56
N PHE A 8 -12.01 18.66 6.54
CA PHE A 8 -13.23 18.41 7.29
C PHE A 8 -13.78 19.67 7.98
N LEU A 9 -12.93 20.47 8.63
CA LEU A 9 -13.39 21.71 9.26
C LEU A 9 -13.94 22.70 8.23
N ASN A 10 -13.30 22.83 7.07
CA ASN A 10 -13.76 23.70 6.01
C ASN A 10 -15.13 23.25 5.47
N ASP A 11 -15.35 21.94 5.33
CA ASP A 11 -16.63 21.38 4.89
C ASP A 11 -17.75 21.67 5.90
N VAL A 12 -17.47 21.53 7.20
CA VAL A 12 -18.42 21.86 8.28
C VAL A 12 -18.77 23.35 8.25
N GLN A 13 -17.77 24.22 8.08
CA GLN A 13 -17.96 25.67 8.01
C GLN A 13 -18.67 26.12 6.72
N ALA A 14 -18.49 25.40 5.61
CA ALA A 14 -19.18 25.68 4.35
C ALA A 14 -20.69 25.52 4.46
N VAL A 15 -21.17 24.68 5.38
CA VAL A 15 -22.60 24.49 5.68
C VAL A 15 -23.10 25.48 6.76
N GLY A 16 -22.23 26.36 7.26
CA GLY A 16 -22.55 27.34 8.31
C GLY A 16 -22.60 26.75 9.71
N CYS A 17 -21.95 25.60 9.92
CA CYS A 17 -21.84 24.96 11.23
C CYS A 17 -20.44 25.11 11.82
N ASP A 18 -20.37 25.00 13.14
CA ASP A 18 -19.11 24.89 13.88
C ASP A 18 -19.04 23.55 14.62
N LEU A 19 -17.82 23.13 14.93
CA LEU A 19 -17.51 21.95 15.74
C LEU A 19 -17.28 22.34 17.21
N PHE A 20 -17.98 21.66 18.11
CA PHE A 20 -17.72 21.69 19.55
C PHE A 20 -17.34 20.30 20.04
N ILE A 21 -16.12 20.15 20.58
CA ILE A 21 -15.62 18.90 21.14
C ILE A 21 -15.68 18.97 22.67
N HIS A 22 -16.67 18.27 23.25
CA HIS A 22 -17.01 18.39 24.66
C HIS A 22 -15.88 17.96 25.61
N GLN A 23 -15.19 16.84 25.33
CA GLN A 23 -14.16 16.31 26.23
C GLN A 23 -12.92 17.21 26.33
N GLN A 24 -12.57 17.88 25.23
CA GLN A 24 -11.41 18.76 25.14
C GLN A 24 -11.80 20.24 25.34
N GLY A 25 -13.09 20.54 25.51
CA GLY A 25 -13.60 21.91 25.59
C GLY A 25 -13.26 22.76 24.37
N LEU A 26 -13.17 22.15 23.18
CA LEU A 26 -12.70 22.83 21.98
C LEU A 26 -13.89 23.33 21.16
N ASP A 27 -14.00 24.66 21.02
CA ASP A 27 -15.08 25.34 20.30
C ASP A 27 -14.55 26.10 19.07
N THR A 28 -14.80 25.57 17.89
CA THR A 28 -14.36 26.17 16.62
C THR A 28 -15.20 27.37 16.15
N SER A 29 -16.27 27.73 16.86
CA SER A 29 -16.96 29.01 16.63
C SER A 29 -16.07 30.21 17.02
N THR A 30 -15.14 29.99 17.95
CA THR A 30 -14.19 31.00 18.40
C THR A 30 -12.91 31.04 17.53
N PRO A 31 -12.29 32.22 17.30
CA PRO A 31 -11.00 32.30 16.61
C PRO A 31 -9.91 31.43 17.26
N SER A 32 -9.87 31.41 18.59
CA SER A 32 -8.91 30.61 19.36
C SER A 32 -9.12 29.10 19.16
N GLY A 33 -10.37 28.63 19.16
CA GLY A 33 -10.66 27.21 18.93
C GLY A 33 -10.39 26.76 17.49
N ARG A 34 -10.60 27.64 16.49
CA ARG A 34 -10.15 27.36 15.11
C ARG A 34 -8.63 27.21 15.02
N MET A 35 -7.88 28.13 15.61
CA MET A 35 -6.41 28.04 15.66
C MET A 35 -5.96 26.74 16.33
N MET A 36 -6.54 26.39 17.48
CA MET A 36 -6.21 25.15 18.19
C MET A 36 -6.52 23.91 17.34
N PHE A 37 -7.67 23.89 16.66
CA PHE A 37 -8.03 22.78 15.79
C PHE A 37 -7.07 22.64 14.60
N GLN A 38 -6.68 23.75 13.98
CA GLN A 38 -5.68 23.76 12.91
C GLN A 38 -4.32 23.23 13.40
N MET A 39 -3.90 23.63 14.60
CA MET A 39 -2.67 23.14 15.21
C MET A 39 -2.70 21.62 15.45
N VAL A 40 -3.83 21.09 15.91
CA VAL A 40 -4.04 19.63 16.03
C VAL A 40 -3.91 18.95 14.66
N GLY A 41 -4.45 19.55 13.60
CA GLY A 41 -4.29 19.07 12.22
C GLY A 41 -2.82 18.95 11.81
N VAL A 42 -2.02 19.98 12.08
CA VAL A 42 -0.57 19.99 11.79
C VAL A 42 0.16 18.89 12.58
N PHE A 43 -0.17 18.70 13.87
CA PHE A 43 0.42 17.62 14.67
C PHE A 43 0.07 16.24 14.13
N ALA A 44 -1.17 16.02 13.72
CA ALA A 44 -1.60 14.76 13.13
C ALA A 44 -0.82 14.42 11.84
N GLU A 45 -0.53 15.42 11.00
CA GLU A 45 0.31 15.25 9.82
C GLU A 45 1.77 14.95 10.16
N PHE A 46 2.31 15.65 11.15
CA PHE A 46 3.66 15.43 11.65
C PHE A 46 3.84 13.99 12.16
N GLU A 47 2.94 13.52 13.03
CA GLU A 47 2.99 12.15 13.56
C GLU A 47 2.88 11.10 12.45
N ARG A 48 1.96 11.30 11.50
CA ARG A 48 1.82 10.40 10.34
C ARG A 48 3.11 10.34 9.52
N SER A 49 3.75 11.49 9.31
CA SER A 49 5.00 11.59 8.55
C SER A 49 6.14 10.88 9.26
N MET A 50 6.26 11.07 10.58
CA MET A 50 7.24 10.40 11.44
C MET A 50 7.07 8.87 11.43
N ILE A 51 5.82 8.37 11.52
CA ILE A 51 5.53 6.93 11.41
C ILE A 51 5.94 6.40 10.04
N SER A 52 5.58 7.11 8.97
CA SER A 52 5.94 6.73 7.60
C SER A 52 7.45 6.64 7.42
N GLU A 53 8.19 7.61 7.94
CA GLU A 53 9.65 7.63 7.88
C GLU A 53 10.26 6.43 8.59
N ARG A 54 9.79 6.12 9.81
CA ARG A 54 10.24 4.96 10.57
C ARG A 54 10.00 3.64 9.82
N VAL A 55 8.83 3.49 9.19
CA VAL A 55 8.52 2.31 8.38
C VAL A 55 9.47 2.20 7.19
N LYS A 56 9.72 3.31 6.48
CA LYS A 56 10.66 3.34 5.34
C LYS A 56 12.07 2.94 5.75
N LEU A 57 12.55 3.43 6.89
CA LEU A 57 13.86 3.06 7.45
C LEU A 57 13.92 1.57 7.80
N GLY A 58 12.86 1.03 8.41
CA GLY A 58 12.74 -0.40 8.70
C GLY A 58 12.78 -1.25 7.43
N LEU A 59 12.00 -0.88 6.41
CA LEU A 59 11.99 -1.57 5.12
C LEU A 59 13.36 -1.50 4.42
N LYS A 60 14.05 -0.35 4.48
CA LYS A 60 15.40 -0.21 3.95
C LYS A 60 16.36 -1.19 4.62
N ARG A 61 16.37 -1.26 5.95
CA ARG A 61 17.19 -2.22 6.70
C ARG A 61 16.91 -3.67 6.31
N VAL A 62 15.65 -4.04 6.09
CA VAL A 62 15.27 -5.40 5.67
C VAL A 62 15.72 -5.69 4.23
N ARG A 63 15.66 -4.71 3.32
CA ARG A 63 16.20 -4.82 1.96
C ARG A 63 17.72 -4.99 1.96
N ASP A 64 18.43 -4.22 2.79
CA ASP A 64 19.89 -4.30 2.92
C ASP A 64 20.34 -5.67 3.46
N GLN A 65 19.48 -6.37 4.20
CA GLN A 65 19.68 -7.77 4.63
C GLN A 65 19.31 -8.82 3.56
N GLY A 66 18.94 -8.40 2.35
CA GLY A 66 18.61 -9.28 1.23
C GLY A 66 17.26 -9.99 1.34
N LYS A 67 16.40 -9.63 2.31
CA LYS A 67 15.08 -10.27 2.46
C LYS A 67 14.10 -9.73 1.41
N LYS A 68 13.44 -10.63 0.67
CA LYS A 68 12.35 -10.28 -0.25
C LYS A 68 11.17 -9.67 0.54
N LEU A 69 10.82 -8.44 0.22
CA LEU A 69 9.65 -7.74 0.77
C LEU A 69 8.45 -7.91 -0.16
N GLY A 70 7.25 -8.01 0.41
CA GLY A 70 5.98 -8.10 -0.32
C GLY A 70 5.28 -9.44 -0.16
N GLN A 71 4.21 -9.64 -0.93
CA GLN A 71 3.45 -10.88 -0.89
C GLN A 71 4.32 -12.04 -1.41
N PRO A 72 4.49 -13.13 -0.65
CA PRO A 72 5.19 -14.30 -1.16
C PRO A 72 4.45 -14.87 -2.36
N THR A 73 5.20 -15.23 -3.41
CA THR A 73 4.66 -15.91 -4.58
C THR A 73 4.07 -17.24 -4.13
N LYS A 74 2.76 -17.44 -4.31
CA LYS A 74 2.04 -18.67 -3.92
C LYS A 74 2.25 -19.85 -4.88
N ILE A 75 3.17 -19.72 -5.83
CA ILE A 75 3.41 -20.72 -6.87
C ILE A 75 4.54 -21.61 -6.37
N SER A 76 4.34 -22.93 -6.42
CA SER A 76 5.41 -23.87 -6.08
C SER A 76 6.48 -23.89 -7.17
N ASP A 77 7.73 -24.10 -6.79
CA ASP A 77 8.85 -24.19 -7.74
C ASP A 77 8.65 -25.34 -8.74
N ALA A 78 7.98 -26.42 -8.32
CA ALA A 78 7.58 -27.50 -9.20
C ALA A 78 6.66 -27.02 -10.33
N LEU A 79 5.67 -26.19 -10.01
CA LEU A 79 4.75 -25.65 -11.00
C LEU A 79 5.45 -24.69 -11.96
N VAL A 80 6.42 -23.92 -11.46
CA VAL A 80 7.25 -23.04 -12.31
C VAL A 80 8.07 -23.87 -13.30
N ARG A 81 8.70 -24.96 -12.85
CA ARG A 81 9.44 -25.88 -13.73
C ARG A 81 8.53 -26.51 -14.79
N ASP A 82 7.33 -26.94 -14.41
CA ASP A 82 6.37 -27.53 -15.35
C ASP A 82 5.91 -26.53 -16.41
N ILE A 83 5.67 -25.26 -16.03
CA ILE A 83 5.34 -24.17 -16.97
C ILE A 83 6.46 -23.96 -17.98
N TRP A 84 7.72 -23.92 -17.53
CA TRP A 84 8.87 -23.77 -18.42
C TRP A 84 9.07 -24.98 -19.34
N ARG A 85 8.87 -26.20 -18.84
CA ARG A 85 8.93 -27.42 -19.65
C ARG A 85 7.90 -27.39 -20.78
N LEU A 86 6.65 -27.06 -20.46
CA LEU A 86 5.60 -26.94 -21.47
C LEU A 86 5.89 -25.83 -22.49
N LYS A 87 6.56 -24.76 -22.08
CA LYS A 87 7.00 -23.70 -22.99
C LYS A 87 8.11 -24.19 -23.94
N ASP A 88 9.07 -24.94 -23.42
CA ASP A 88 10.16 -25.54 -24.20
C ASP A 88 9.65 -26.62 -25.18
N ASP A 89 8.57 -27.33 -24.81
CA ASP A 89 7.81 -28.23 -25.69
C ASP A 89 7.05 -27.48 -26.81
N GLY A 90 7.21 -26.15 -26.91
CA GLY A 90 6.67 -25.32 -27.99
C GLY A 90 5.24 -24.84 -27.77
N LEU A 91 4.65 -25.04 -26.59
CA LEU A 91 3.26 -24.63 -26.36
C LEU A 91 3.10 -23.11 -26.24
N GLY A 92 1.97 -22.63 -26.79
CA GLY A 92 1.48 -21.27 -26.60
C GLY A 92 0.91 -21.04 -25.20
N LEU A 93 0.91 -19.78 -24.76
CA LEU A 93 0.47 -19.35 -23.43
C LEU A 93 -0.90 -19.91 -23.00
N THR A 94 -1.88 -19.90 -23.91
CA THR A 94 -3.24 -20.40 -23.65
C THR A 94 -3.27 -21.91 -23.42
N ALA A 95 -2.47 -22.66 -24.18
CA ALA A 95 -2.40 -24.12 -24.06
C ALA A 95 -1.70 -24.53 -22.76
N ILE A 96 -0.70 -23.77 -22.31
CA ILE A 96 -0.04 -23.98 -21.02
C ILE A 96 -1.05 -23.72 -19.89
N ALA A 97 -1.73 -22.58 -19.90
CA ALA A 97 -2.71 -22.21 -18.87
C ALA A 97 -3.88 -23.19 -18.73
N ALA A 98 -4.24 -23.91 -19.81
CA ALA A 98 -5.24 -24.96 -19.76
C ALA A 98 -4.75 -26.26 -19.07
N ARG A 99 -3.43 -26.46 -18.94
CA ARG A 99 -2.81 -27.68 -18.41
C ARG A 99 -2.27 -27.53 -16.99
N VAL A 100 -2.24 -26.31 -16.46
CA VAL A 100 -1.74 -26.02 -15.11
C VAL A 100 -2.85 -25.40 -14.25
N PRO A 101 -2.90 -25.66 -12.93
CA PRO A 101 -3.93 -25.14 -12.03
C PRO A 101 -3.69 -23.66 -11.65
N VAL A 102 -3.30 -22.81 -12.59
CA VAL A 102 -3.08 -21.37 -12.38
C VAL A 102 -3.61 -20.54 -13.53
N SER A 103 -4.00 -19.29 -13.24
CA SER A 103 -4.54 -18.39 -14.25
C SER A 103 -3.53 -18.09 -15.37
N ARG A 104 -4.03 -17.77 -16.56
CA ARG A 104 -3.20 -17.32 -17.70
C ARG A 104 -2.29 -16.14 -17.32
N SER A 105 -2.77 -15.22 -16.48
CA SER A 105 -1.97 -14.08 -15.98
C SER A 105 -0.80 -14.53 -15.10
N THR A 106 -0.99 -15.59 -14.32
CA THR A 106 0.06 -16.21 -13.51
C THR A 106 1.10 -16.90 -14.38
N VAL A 107 0.67 -17.67 -15.40
CA VAL A 107 1.58 -18.31 -16.37
C VAL A 107 2.39 -17.26 -17.13
N TYR A 108 1.74 -16.17 -17.57
CA TYR A 108 2.41 -15.07 -18.23
C TYR A 108 3.48 -14.44 -17.35
N LYS A 109 3.15 -14.13 -16.08
CA LYS A 109 4.11 -13.61 -15.10
C LYS A 109 5.32 -14.53 -14.96
N VAL A 110 5.11 -15.83 -14.80
CA VAL A 110 6.21 -16.81 -14.67
C VAL A 110 7.12 -16.82 -15.90
N LEU A 111 6.55 -16.78 -17.11
CA LEU A 111 7.33 -16.77 -18.36
C LEU A 111 8.04 -15.44 -18.63
N THR A 112 7.61 -14.35 -18.00
CA THR A 112 8.29 -13.04 -18.05
C THR A 112 9.32 -12.83 -16.94
N MET A 113 9.34 -13.70 -15.92
CA MET A 113 10.36 -13.68 -14.87
C MET A 113 11.64 -14.35 -15.39
N ASP A 114 12.80 -13.79 -15.05
CA ASP A 114 14.09 -14.36 -15.42
C ASP A 114 14.24 -15.78 -14.83
N ARG A 115 14.74 -16.75 -15.62
CA ARG A 115 14.87 -18.16 -15.21
C ARG A 115 15.74 -18.30 -13.95
N ALA A 116 16.65 -17.35 -13.71
CA ALA A 116 17.52 -17.29 -12.54
C ALA A 116 16.78 -16.95 -11.22
N HIS A 117 15.53 -16.48 -11.25
CA HIS A 117 14.73 -16.14 -10.05
C HIS A 117 13.62 -17.15 -9.74
N ALA A 118 13.56 -18.23 -10.53
CA ALA A 118 12.58 -19.31 -10.47
C ALA A 118 13.08 -20.57 -9.74
N CYS A 119 14.32 -20.54 -9.24
CA CYS A 119 14.96 -21.58 -8.42
C CYS A 119 15.17 -21.07 -7.00
#